data_AF-A0AA95ZD09-F1
#
_entry.id   AF-A0AA95ZD09-F1
#
_cell.length_a   1.000
_cell.length_b   1.000
_cell.length_c   1.000
_cell.angle_alpha   90.00
_cell.angle_beta   90.00
_cell.angle_gamma   90.00
#
_symmetry.space_group_name_H-M   'P 1'
#
loop_
_entity.id
_entity.type
_entity.pdbx_description
1 polymer ?
#
loop_
_entity_poly.entity_id
_entity_poly.type
_entity_poly.pdbx_seq_one_letter_code
_entity_poly.pdbx_strand_id
1 'polypeptide(L)'
;MFSNRANLGLAGSASIKSVLTGEFISNVSEEFRHEREVEFLCSLSPDCLEDILTGFGRRGSHRSITAIRGPAEVRFLRSQISLFRLRTDAVPALAR
;
A
#
# COMPACT_ATOMS: atom_id res chain seq x y z
N MET A 1 -1.91 39.57 -23.98
CA MET A 1 -0.95 39.47 -22.87
C MET A 1 -1.74 39.27 -21.58
N PHE A 2 -1.72 38.07 -21.01
CA PHE A 2 -2.16 37.83 -19.63
C PHE A 2 -1.08 37.01 -18.95
N SER A 3 -0.15 37.73 -18.33
CA SER A 3 0.74 37.17 -17.32
C SER A 3 0.02 37.28 -15.99
N ASN A 4 -0.45 36.16 -15.46
CA ASN A 4 -0.58 35.99 -14.02
C ASN A 4 0.37 34.88 -13.59
N ARG A 5 1.44 35.33 -12.95
CA ARG A 5 2.51 34.55 -12.36
C ARG A 5 2.00 33.82 -11.11
N ALA A 6 2.53 32.61 -10.94
CA ALA A 6 2.93 32.00 -9.67
C ALA A 6 1.84 31.61 -8.66
N ASN A 7 1.41 30.35 -8.74
CA ASN A 7 1.45 29.40 -7.60
C ASN A 7 1.27 27.96 -8.12
N LEU A 8 2.16 27.54 -9.04
CA LEU A 8 2.63 26.14 -8.98
C LEU A 8 3.55 26.10 -7.77
N GLY A 9 2.97 26.17 -6.57
CA GLY A 9 3.69 25.74 -5.39
C GLY A 9 4.18 24.35 -5.73
N LEU A 10 5.50 24.16 -5.71
CA LEU A 10 6.04 22.84 -5.47
C LEU A 10 5.18 22.28 -4.34
N ALA A 11 4.34 21.29 -4.64
CA ALA A 11 3.79 20.45 -3.59
C ALA A 11 5.01 19.76 -3.02
N GLY A 12 5.67 20.44 -2.07
CA GLY A 12 6.90 20.00 -1.46
C GLY A 12 6.60 18.60 -0.95
N SER A 13 7.34 17.63 -1.50
CA SER A 13 7.15 16.24 -1.13
C SER A 13 7.39 16.16 0.38
N ALA A 14 6.32 15.97 1.15
CA ALA A 14 6.45 15.90 2.59
C ALA A 14 7.11 14.57 2.91
N SER A 15 8.22 14.61 3.64
CA SER A 15 8.84 13.41 4.17
C SER A 15 7.98 12.87 5.31
N ILE A 16 7.59 11.62 5.20
CA ILE A 16 6.77 10.88 6.16
C ILE A 16 7.56 9.66 6.64
N LYS A 17 7.32 9.25 7.88
CA LYS A 17 7.95 8.03 8.40
C LYS A 17 7.19 6.81 7.88
N SER A 18 7.90 5.98 7.12
CA SER A 18 7.47 4.66 6.67
C SER A 18 7.04 3.81 7.86
N VAL A 19 5.92 3.11 7.72
CA VAL A 19 5.47 2.15 8.74
C VAL A 19 6.14 0.78 8.53
N LEU A 20 6.38 0.42 7.26
CA LEU A 20 6.99 -0.87 6.89
C LEU A 20 8.47 -0.96 7.24
N THR A 21 9.25 0.08 6.93
CA THR A 21 10.70 0.10 7.13
C THR A 21 11.08 0.94 8.34
N GLY A 22 10.37 2.05 8.59
CA GLY A 22 10.71 3.03 9.63
C GLY A 22 11.52 4.22 9.12
N GLU A 23 11.91 4.20 7.84
CA GLU A 23 12.67 5.25 7.15
C GLU A 23 11.81 6.47 6.82
N PHE A 24 12.42 7.63 6.60
CA PHE A 24 11.69 8.79 6.07
C PHE A 24 11.63 8.72 4.55
N ILE A 25 10.41 8.59 4.00
CA ILE A 25 10.15 8.51 2.56
C ILE A 25 9.31 9.70 2.11
N SER A 26 9.37 10.01 0.81
CA SER A 26 8.53 11.05 0.23
C SER A 26 7.09 10.55 0.06
N ASN A 27 6.10 11.36 0.42
CA ASN A 27 4.68 11.03 0.27
C ASN A 27 4.18 10.91 -1.19
N VAL A 28 5.03 11.11 -2.19
CA VAL A 28 4.73 10.87 -3.61
C VAL A 28 5.57 9.75 -4.23
N SER A 29 6.44 9.11 -3.43
CA SER A 29 7.33 8.06 -3.92
C SER A 29 6.57 6.76 -4.21
N GLU A 30 7.18 5.88 -5.01
CA GLU A 30 6.66 4.53 -5.26
C GLU A 30 6.61 3.72 -3.96
N GLU A 31 7.61 3.89 -3.08
CA GLU A 31 7.65 3.24 -1.77
C GLU A 31 6.43 3.63 -0.94
N PHE A 32 6.06 4.91 -0.89
CA PHE A 32 4.87 5.34 -0.14
C PHE A 32 3.59 4.75 -0.72
N ARG A 33 3.45 4.78 -2.06
CA ARG A 33 2.29 4.15 -2.72
C ARG A 33 2.21 2.66 -2.43
N HIS A 34 3.34 1.97 -2.40
CA HIS A 34 3.42 0.58 -2.01
C HIS A 34 3.01 0.35 -0.55
N GLU A 35 3.42 1.21 0.39
CA GLU A 35 2.97 1.09 1.79
C GLU A 35 1.46 1.25 1.91
N ARG A 36 0.88 2.23 1.21
CA ARG A 36 -0.57 2.44 1.21
C ARG A 36 -1.31 1.28 0.57
N GLU A 37 -0.75 0.66 -0.47
CA GLU A 37 -1.28 -0.58 -1.04
C GLU A 37 -1.29 -1.71 0.00
N VAL A 38 -0.17 -1.95 0.69
CA VAL A 38 -0.08 -2.98 1.73
C VAL A 38 -1.04 -2.71 2.89
N GLU A 39 -1.14 -1.47 3.35
CA GLU A 39 -2.08 -1.06 4.41
C GLU A 39 -3.54 -1.30 3.99
N PHE A 40 -3.91 -0.89 2.77
CA PHE A 40 -5.24 -1.16 2.22
C PHE A 40 -5.53 -2.66 2.20
N LEU A 41 -4.63 -3.47 1.67
CA LEU A 41 -4.78 -4.92 1.63
C LEU A 41 -4.90 -5.54 3.04
N CYS A 42 -4.13 -5.05 4.01
CA CYS A 42 -4.21 -5.47 5.40
C CYS A 42 -5.57 -5.19 6.05
N SER A 43 -6.24 -4.10 5.65
CA SER A 43 -7.54 -3.68 6.19
C SER A 43 -8.72 -4.54 5.74
N LEU A 44 -8.52 -5.36 4.70
CA LEU A 44 -9.56 -6.24 4.16
C LEU A 44 -9.78 -7.47 5.04
N SER A 45 -11.02 -7.97 5.05
CA SER A 45 -11.32 -9.30 5.59
C SER A 45 -10.49 -10.38 4.88
N PRO A 46 -10.12 -11.48 5.55
CA PRO A 46 -9.33 -12.57 4.94
C PRO A 46 -9.89 -13.06 3.60
N ASP A 47 -11.21 -13.28 3.51
CA ASP A 47 -11.84 -13.76 2.27
C ASP A 47 -11.72 -12.76 1.11
N CYS A 48 -11.93 -11.47 1.38
CA CYS A 48 -11.79 -10.41 0.38
C CYS A 48 -10.32 -10.22 -0.04
N LEU A 49 -9.38 -10.32 0.90
CA LEU A 49 -7.95 -10.27 0.60
C LEU A 49 -7.55 -11.41 -0.35
N GLU A 50 -7.99 -12.64 -0.06
CA GLU A 50 -7.71 -13.81 -0.90
C GLU A 50 -8.30 -13.67 -2.30
N ASP A 51 -9.53 -13.16 -2.42
CA ASP A 51 -10.17 -12.91 -3.71
C ASP A 51 -9.44 -11.83 -4.53
N ILE A 52 -8.98 -10.74 -3.90
CA ILE A 52 -8.20 -9.71 -4.61
C ILE A 52 -6.83 -10.22 -5.02
N LEU A 53 -6.12 -10.94 -4.14
CA LEU A 53 -4.77 -11.44 -4.42
C LEU A 53 -4.79 -12.50 -5.51
N THR A 54 -5.71 -13.47 -5.42
CA THR A 54 -5.65 -14.71 -6.22
C THR A 54 -6.86 -14.93 -7.12
N GLY A 55 -7.95 -14.19 -6.92
CA GLY A 55 -9.21 -14.40 -7.66
C GLY A 55 -9.96 -15.66 -7.24
N PHE A 56 -9.58 -16.27 -6.10
CA PHE A 56 -10.10 -17.54 -5.63
C PHE A 56 -11.41 -17.36 -4.83
N GLY A 57 -12.37 -16.65 -5.43
CA GLY A 57 -13.68 -16.36 -4.86
C GLY A 57 -14.79 -16.44 -5.91
N ARG A 58 -15.40 -17.62 -6.04
CA ARG A 58 -16.65 -17.91 -6.79
C ARG A 58 -16.72 -17.60 -8.30
N ARG A 59 -15.90 -16.72 -8.86
CA ARG A 59 -15.75 -16.47 -10.30
C ARG A 59 -14.33 -15.98 -10.52
N GLY A 60 -13.47 -16.81 -11.12
CA GLY A 60 -12.07 -16.48 -11.41
C GLY A 60 -11.94 -15.06 -11.95
N SER A 61 -11.49 -14.16 -11.08
CA SER A 61 -11.41 -12.74 -11.42
C SER A 61 -10.21 -12.55 -12.31
N HIS A 62 -10.46 -12.28 -13.60
CA HIS A 62 -9.46 -11.82 -14.56
C HIS A 62 -8.74 -10.52 -14.13
N ARG A 63 -9.15 -9.92 -13.00
CA ARG A 63 -8.59 -8.70 -12.41
C ARG A 63 -7.91 -8.92 -11.06
N SER A 64 -7.68 -10.18 -10.66
CA SER A 64 -6.87 -10.45 -9.46
C SER A 64 -5.44 -9.95 -9.64
N ILE A 65 -4.76 -9.64 -8.53
CA ILE A 65 -3.36 -9.21 -8.57
C ILE A 65 -2.47 -10.29 -9.18
N THR A 66 -2.74 -11.57 -8.90
CA THR A 66 -2.03 -12.70 -9.54
C THR A 66 -2.16 -12.66 -11.06
N ALA A 67 -3.33 -12.32 -11.59
CA ALA A 67 -3.54 -12.25 -13.04
C ALA A 67 -2.85 -11.05 -13.70
N ILE A 68 -2.72 -9.92 -12.98
CA ILE A 68 -2.15 -8.67 -13.51
C ILE A 68 -0.63 -8.59 -13.32
N ARG A 69 -0.15 -8.92 -12.12
CA ARG A 69 1.26 -8.75 -11.70
C ARG A 69 2.00 -10.07 -11.55
N GLY A 70 1.31 -11.20 -11.65
CA GLY A 70 1.89 -12.53 -11.56
C GLY A 70 2.05 -13.06 -10.13
N PRO A 71 2.37 -14.36 -9.98
CA PRO A 71 2.42 -15.02 -8.69
C PRO A 71 3.60 -14.58 -7.82
N ALA A 72 4.73 -14.18 -8.41
CA ALA A 72 5.90 -13.73 -7.67
C ALA A 72 5.61 -12.48 -6.84
N GLU A 73 4.88 -11.53 -7.43
CA GLU A 73 4.48 -10.28 -6.79
C GLU A 73 3.50 -10.53 -5.65
N VAL A 74 2.56 -11.45 -5.83
CA VAL A 74 1.60 -11.80 -4.79
C VAL A 74 2.29 -12.42 -3.58
N ARG A 75 3.32 -13.26 -3.78
CA ARG A 75 4.14 -13.76 -2.67
C ARG A 75 4.85 -12.63 -1.94
N PHE A 76 5.37 -11.65 -2.67
CA PHE A 76 6.00 -10.48 -2.08
C PHE A 76 5.00 -9.64 -1.28
N LEU A 77 3.81 -9.35 -1.82
CA LEU A 77 2.75 -8.66 -1.10
C LEU A 77 2.34 -9.41 0.18
N ARG A 78 2.24 -10.74 0.13
CA ARG A 78 1.94 -11.55 1.32
C ARG A 78 3.01 -11.44 2.40
N SER A 79 4.29 -11.40 2.03
CA SER A 79 5.37 -11.22 3.01
C SER A 79 5.30 -9.82 3.62
N GLN A 80 5.05 -8.78 2.81
CA GLN A 80 4.88 -7.41 3.30
C GLN A 80 3.67 -7.26 4.23
N ILE A 81 2.52 -7.85 3.89
CA ILE A 81 1.32 -7.88 4.74
C ILE A 81 1.63 -8.55 6.08
N SER A 82 2.36 -9.67 6.07
CA SER A 82 2.74 -10.39 7.29
C SER A 82 3.64 -9.54 8.18
N LEU A 83 4.65 -8.87 7.60
CA LEU A 83 5.53 -7.95 8.30
C LEU A 83 4.77 -6.74 8.88
N PHE A 84 3.85 -6.17 8.10
CA PHE A 84 3.03 -5.05 8.53
C PHE A 84 2.19 -5.41 9.75
N ARG A 85 1.46 -6.54 9.69
CA ARG A 85 0.63 -7.03 10.81
C ARG A 85 1.47 -7.27 12.07
N LEU A 86 2.63 -7.93 11.96
CA LEU A 86 3.53 -8.14 13.09
C LEU A 86 3.98 -6.81 13.74
N ARG A 87 4.28 -5.79 12.94
CA ARG A 87 4.66 -4.46 13.45
C ARG A 87 3.49 -3.73 14.08
N THR A 88 2.29 -3.80 13.50
CA THR A 88 1.09 -3.19 14.09
C THR A 88 0.72 -3.85 15.41
N ASP A 89 0.81 -5.18 15.49
CA ASP A 89 0.54 -5.94 16.72
C ASP A 89 1.61 -5.71 17.80
N ALA A 90 2.86 -5.43 17.39
CA ALA A 90 3.95 -5.06 18.30
C ALA A 90 3.85 -3.64 18.87
N VAL A 91 2.89 -2.82 18.43
CA VAL A 91 2.53 -1.53 19.03
C VAL A 91 1.21 -1.70 19.79
N PRO A 92 1.22 -2.27 21.01
CA PRO A 92 0.04 -2.23 21.84
C PRO A 92 -0.25 -0.77 22.21
N ALA A 93 -1.41 -0.27 21.81
CA ALA A 93 -2.07 0.93 22.34
C ALA A 93 -1.47 2.32 22.02
N LEU A 94 -1.52 2.75 20.75
CA LEU A 94 -1.51 4.19 20.39
C LEU A 94 -2.67 4.61 19.47
N ALA A 95 -3.79 3.88 19.53
CA ALA A 95 -5.05 4.30 18.91
C ALA A 95 -6.23 4.01 19.86
N ARG A 96 -6.42 4.91 20.83
CA ARG A 96 -7.74 5.24 21.40
C ARG A 96 -7.92 6.74 21.26
#